data_AF-A0A4D7C6X9-F1
#
_entry.id   AF-A0A4D7C6X9-F1
#
_cell.length_a   1.000
_cell.length_b   1.000
_cell.length_c   1.000
_cell.angle_alpha   90.00
_cell.angle_beta   90.00
_cell.angle_gamma   90.00
#
_symmetry.space_group_name_H-M   'P 1'
#
loop_
_entity.id
_entity.type
_entity.pdbx_description
1 polymer ?
#
loop_
_entity_poly.entity_id
_entity_poly.type
_entity_poly.pdbx_seq_one_letter_code
_entity_poly.pdbx_strand_id
1 'polypeptide(L)'
;MRDTNPGAYRAIWRWHFYAGLMVAPFVLLLSLTGALYLFDREIEGIVYADRMHVPAVRAPLPLLDQQAAVLRAYPGVTVKRIVLPERPTDAGQWLVARDGVDTLVFVDPGSGRVTGDIDPEWRLMAVVRRIHGTLLAGQVGSYIVELMACWTLIMLGTGLILWWPRHWRLRGVFVPRLAARGRRFWRDLHAIPAMVNALLVMGLILTGLPWSAFWGVQFARIGTVSPLTEPSPNFRDPPEHAEHKLTTADGVPWTIANSPARTAAMATAGQRWRMSSGHSAITRWRLARASSCRSPAAV
;
A
#
# COMPACT_ATOMS: atom_id res chain seq x y z
N MET A 1 1.46 -33.56 -34.69
CA MET A 1 1.35 -32.11 -34.98
C MET A 1 2.74 -31.51 -34.89
N ARG A 2 3.36 -30.90 -35.91
CA ARG A 2 2.85 -30.23 -37.11
C ARG A 2 3.98 -30.13 -38.13
N ASP A 3 3.63 -30.32 -39.40
CA ASP A 3 4.29 -29.67 -40.53
C ASP A 3 4.27 -28.16 -40.27
N THR A 4 5.37 -27.60 -39.78
CA THR A 4 5.44 -26.15 -39.58
C THR A 4 5.61 -25.50 -40.94
N ASN A 5 4.52 -24.93 -41.48
CA ASN A 5 4.60 -24.01 -42.60
C ASN A 5 5.67 -22.95 -42.28
N PRO A 6 6.84 -22.93 -42.97
CA PRO A 6 7.96 -22.07 -42.61
C PRO A 6 7.58 -20.58 -42.64
N GLY A 7 6.55 -20.22 -43.40
CA GLY A 7 5.98 -18.88 -43.45
C GLY A 7 5.34 -18.43 -42.13
N ALA A 8 4.62 -19.32 -41.45
CA ALA A 8 3.92 -18.99 -40.20
C ALA A 8 4.91 -18.67 -39.06
N TYR A 9 5.98 -19.46 -38.90
CA TYR A 9 7.02 -19.18 -37.89
C TYR A 9 7.71 -17.83 -38.15
N ARG A 10 8.06 -17.54 -39.42
CA ARG A 10 8.68 -16.25 -39.80
C ARG A 10 7.74 -15.08 -39.55
N ALA A 11 6.43 -15.24 -39.81
CA ALA A 11 5.43 -14.21 -39.55
C ALA A 11 5.31 -13.91 -38.05
N ILE A 12 5.18 -14.94 -37.20
CA ILE A 12 5.12 -14.78 -35.74
C ILE A 12 6.39 -14.09 -35.23
N TRP A 13 7.56 -14.49 -35.72
CA TRP A 13 8.82 -13.87 -35.32
C TRP A 13 8.88 -12.38 -35.68
N ARG A 14 8.46 -12.00 -36.91
CA ARG A 14 8.42 -10.60 -37.35
C ARG A 14 7.47 -9.78 -36.48
N TRP A 15 6.24 -10.27 -36.27
CA TRP A 15 5.25 -9.59 -35.44
C TRP A 15 5.70 -9.44 -34.00
N HIS A 16 6.22 -10.51 -33.39
CA HIS A 16 6.80 -10.46 -32.05
C HIS A 16 7.95 -9.44 -31.99
N PHE A 17 8.86 -9.42 -32.96
CA PHE A 17 9.96 -8.46 -32.94
C PHE A 17 9.50 -7.00 -33.03
N TYR A 18 8.60 -6.68 -33.97
CA TYR A 18 8.12 -5.29 -34.14
C TYR A 18 7.21 -4.84 -32.99
N ALA A 19 6.29 -5.71 -32.54
CA ALA A 19 5.46 -5.42 -31.36
C ALA A 19 6.33 -5.28 -30.11
N GLY A 20 7.33 -6.14 -29.95
CA GLY A 20 8.29 -6.08 -28.86
C GLY A 20 9.09 -4.79 -28.87
N LEU A 21 9.50 -4.29 -30.03
CA LEU A 21 10.21 -3.01 -30.14
C LEU A 21 9.35 -1.82 -29.66
N MET A 22 8.04 -1.86 -29.90
CA MET A 22 7.10 -0.83 -29.44
C MET A 22 6.81 -0.93 -27.94
N VAL A 23 6.67 -2.14 -27.40
CA VAL A 23 6.32 -2.40 -25.99
C VAL A 23 7.52 -2.29 -25.06
N ALA A 24 8.71 -2.69 -25.52
CA ALA A 24 9.93 -2.75 -24.72
C ALA A 24 10.25 -1.47 -23.92
N PRO A 25 10.18 -0.23 -24.47
CA PRO A 25 10.47 0.96 -23.68
C PRO A 25 9.50 1.13 -22.49
N PHE A 26 8.22 0.81 -22.68
CA PHE A 26 7.23 0.88 -21.61
C PHE A 26 7.48 -0.22 -20.58
N VAL A 27 7.68 -1.46 -20.99
CA VAL A 27 7.98 -2.56 -20.06
C VAL A 27 9.27 -2.29 -19.28
N LEU A 28 10.30 -1.71 -19.91
CA LEU A 28 11.53 -1.32 -19.24
C LEU A 28 11.28 -0.25 -18.17
N LEU A 29 10.55 0.81 -18.52
CA LEU A 29 10.18 1.89 -17.59
C LEU A 29 9.33 1.35 -16.42
N LEU A 30 8.31 0.54 -16.73
CA LEU A 30 7.42 -0.06 -15.74
C LEU A 30 8.19 -1.05 -14.85
N SER A 31 9.10 -1.84 -15.39
CA SER A 31 9.92 -2.76 -14.60
C SER A 31 10.87 -2.01 -13.67
N LEU A 32 11.49 -0.92 -14.15
CA LEU A 32 12.38 -0.10 -13.33
C LEU A 32 11.62 0.59 -12.19
N THR A 33 10.49 1.23 -12.50
CA THR A 33 9.65 1.88 -11.48
C THR A 33 9.02 0.87 -10.51
N GLY A 34 8.62 -0.31 -10.99
CA GLY A 34 8.14 -1.40 -10.14
C GLY A 34 9.22 -1.96 -9.23
N ALA A 35 10.47 -2.05 -9.70
CA ALA A 35 11.61 -2.44 -8.85
C ALA A 35 11.87 -1.41 -7.75
N LEU A 36 11.70 -0.10 -8.04
CA LEU A 36 11.83 0.94 -7.02
C LEU A 36 10.75 0.84 -5.93
N TYR A 37 9.51 0.45 -6.27
CA TYR A 37 8.44 0.27 -5.26
C TYR A 37 8.74 -0.77 -4.21
N LEU A 38 9.45 -1.83 -4.61
CA LEU A 38 9.81 -2.89 -3.69
C LEU A 38 10.65 -2.35 -2.52
N PHE A 39 11.34 -1.23 -2.72
CA PHE A 39 12.21 -0.57 -1.76
C PHE A 39 11.70 0.83 -1.37
N ASP A 40 10.39 1.08 -1.44
CA ASP A 40 9.79 2.39 -1.12
C ASP A 40 10.28 2.91 0.24
N ARG A 41 10.21 2.06 1.26
CA ARG A 41 10.58 2.42 2.63
C ARG A 41 12.07 2.68 2.80
N GLU A 42 12.90 1.86 2.20
CA GLU A 42 14.36 1.99 2.29
C GLU A 42 14.82 3.26 1.57
N ILE A 43 14.27 3.52 0.38
CA ILE A 43 14.62 4.70 -0.41
C ILE A 43 14.12 5.96 0.29
N GLU A 44 12.85 6.01 0.69
CA GLU A 44 12.31 7.19 1.36
C GLU A 44 12.88 7.40 2.75
N GLY A 45 13.22 6.33 3.47
CA GLY A 45 13.92 6.41 4.75
C GLY A 45 15.31 7.05 4.63
N ILE A 46 15.98 6.89 3.49
CA ILE A 46 17.26 7.57 3.19
C ILE A 46 17.01 9.00 2.72
N VAL A 47 16.11 9.20 1.76
CA VAL A 47 15.85 10.51 1.12
C VAL A 47 15.25 11.52 2.10
N TYR A 48 14.37 11.06 2.99
CA TYR A 48 13.68 11.88 3.99
C TYR A 48 14.14 11.53 5.41
N ALA A 49 15.39 11.10 5.57
CA ALA A 49 15.94 10.66 6.85
C ALA A 49 15.80 11.72 7.96
N ASP A 50 15.95 12.99 7.59
CA ASP A 50 15.83 14.16 8.47
C ASP A 50 14.44 14.32 9.09
N ARG A 51 13.40 13.85 8.40
CA ARG A 51 12.00 13.92 8.84
C ARG A 51 11.52 12.60 9.44
N MET A 52 11.95 11.48 8.87
CA MET A 52 11.46 10.14 9.21
C MET A 52 12.16 9.50 10.41
N HIS A 53 13.40 9.89 10.72
CA HIS A 53 14.14 9.30 11.83
C HIS A 53 14.17 10.20 13.07
N VAL A 54 13.92 9.61 14.23
CA VAL A 54 13.94 10.25 15.55
C VAL A 54 14.76 9.42 16.53
N PRO A 55 15.22 9.99 17.65
CA PRO A 55 15.82 9.21 18.74
C PRO A 55 14.89 8.09 19.20
N ALA A 56 15.45 6.95 19.60
CA ALA A 56 14.66 5.79 19.96
C ALA A 56 13.66 6.08 21.10
N VAL A 57 12.37 5.93 20.82
CA VAL A 57 11.27 6.21 21.75
C VAL A 57 10.84 4.92 22.45
N ARG A 58 10.99 4.86 23.79
CA ARG A 58 10.53 3.72 24.60
C ARG A 58 9.09 3.83 25.08
N ALA A 59 8.64 5.06 25.33
CA ALA A 59 7.30 5.37 25.82
C ALA A 59 6.73 6.52 24.98
N PRO A 60 6.04 6.23 23.86
CA PRO A 60 5.45 7.27 23.03
C PRO A 60 4.33 7.99 23.80
N LEU A 61 4.20 9.29 23.53
CA LEU A 61 3.07 10.09 24.02
C LEU A 61 1.74 9.50 23.53
N PRO A 62 0.65 9.67 24.28
CA PRO A 62 -0.69 9.37 23.80
C PRO A 62 -0.96 9.99 22.42
N LEU A 63 -1.65 9.27 21.54
CA LEU A 63 -1.94 9.75 20.18
C LEU A 63 -2.70 11.08 20.17
N LEU A 64 -3.54 11.34 21.17
CA LEU A 64 -4.24 12.62 21.31
C LEU A 64 -3.28 13.78 21.62
N ASP A 65 -2.21 13.54 22.39
CA ASP A 65 -1.21 14.57 22.71
C ASP A 65 -0.33 14.85 21.49
N GLN A 66 0.00 13.81 20.72
CA GLN A 66 0.67 13.96 19.42
C GLN A 66 -0.21 14.74 18.43
N GLN A 67 -1.51 14.40 18.36
CA GLN A 67 -2.49 15.12 17.54
C GLN A 67 -2.58 16.60 17.96
N ALA A 68 -2.63 16.88 19.25
CA ALA A 68 -2.65 18.24 19.76
C ALA A 68 -1.35 19.00 19.42
N ALA A 69 -0.21 18.33 19.36
CA ALA A 69 1.03 18.94 18.88
C ALA A 69 0.96 19.30 17.38
N VAL A 70 0.43 18.41 16.54
CA VAL A 70 0.19 18.69 15.11
C VAL A 70 -0.75 19.86 14.91
N LEU A 71 -1.89 19.88 15.61
CA LEU A 71 -2.89 20.94 15.49
C LEU A 71 -2.38 22.30 16.01
N ARG A 72 -1.46 22.29 16.98
CA ARG A 72 -0.76 23.52 17.42
C ARG A 72 0.23 24.03 16.38
N ALA A 73 0.98 23.13 15.75
CA ALA A 73 1.96 23.48 14.72
C ALA A 73 1.30 23.92 13.39
N TYR A 74 0.15 23.33 13.06
CA TYR A 74 -0.63 23.64 11.86
C TYR A 74 -2.07 24.02 12.23
N PRO A 75 -2.32 25.26 12.70
CA PRO A 75 -3.66 25.69 13.10
C PRO A 75 -4.65 25.68 11.91
N GLY A 76 -5.85 25.16 12.11
CA GLY A 76 -6.91 25.13 11.08
C GLY A 76 -6.83 23.97 10.09
N VAL A 77 -5.99 22.96 10.35
CA VAL A 77 -5.96 21.71 9.57
C VAL A 77 -6.86 20.65 10.17
N THR A 78 -7.39 19.77 9.33
CA THR A 78 -8.12 18.57 9.74
C THR A 78 -7.23 17.35 9.58
N VAL A 79 -7.10 16.53 10.63
CA VAL A 79 -6.35 15.27 10.55
C VAL A 79 -7.21 14.23 9.82
N LYS A 80 -6.69 13.67 8.72
CA LYS A 80 -7.37 12.65 7.90
C LYS A 80 -6.95 11.23 8.26
N ARG A 81 -5.65 11.00 8.42
CA ARG A 81 -5.07 9.65 8.61
C ARG A 81 -3.79 9.73 9.42
N ILE A 82 -3.56 8.71 10.25
CA ILE A 82 -2.27 8.49 10.90
C ILE A 82 -1.62 7.21 10.40
N VAL A 83 -0.28 7.24 10.29
CA VAL A 83 0.57 6.07 10.10
C VAL A 83 1.46 5.97 11.32
N LEU A 84 1.29 4.88 12.06
CA LEU A 84 2.08 4.63 13.27
C LEU A 84 3.52 4.26 12.89
N PRO A 85 4.51 4.67 13.70
CA PRO A 85 5.89 4.26 13.50
C PRO A 85 6.01 2.75 13.67
N GLU A 86 6.70 2.08 12.75
CA GLU A 86 6.94 0.64 12.84
C GLU A 86 8.15 0.30 13.71
N ARG A 87 9.16 1.18 13.70
CA ARG A 87 10.35 1.06 14.55
C ARG A 87 10.35 2.16 15.62
N PRO A 88 10.98 1.93 16.78
CA PRO A 88 11.13 2.95 17.83
C PRO A 88 11.88 4.21 17.39
N THR A 89 12.61 4.14 16.28
CA THR A 89 13.38 5.23 15.69
C THR A 89 12.63 5.98 14.59
N ASP A 90 11.37 5.63 14.32
CA ASP A 90 10.61 6.22 13.24
C ASP A 90 9.67 7.31 13.78
N ALA A 91 9.54 8.39 13.01
CA ALA A 91 8.53 9.41 13.27
C ALA A 91 7.13 8.87 12.92
N GLY A 92 6.12 9.26 13.69
CA GLY A 92 4.72 9.07 13.31
C GLY A 92 4.35 10.00 12.16
N GLN A 93 3.57 9.52 11.19
CA GLN A 93 3.15 10.32 10.04
C GLN A 93 1.67 10.68 10.15
N TRP A 94 1.36 11.95 9.97
CA TRP A 94 0.04 12.54 10.13
C TRP A 94 -0.37 13.19 8.82
N LEU A 95 -1.31 12.58 8.11
CA LEU A 95 -1.91 13.20 6.94
C LEU A 95 -2.95 14.21 7.43
N VAL A 96 -2.67 15.48 7.19
CA VAL A 96 -3.55 16.60 7.49
C VAL A 96 -4.03 17.26 6.21
N ALA A 97 -5.13 17.97 6.28
CA ALA A 97 -5.67 18.72 5.15
C ALA A 97 -6.06 20.13 5.55
N ARG A 98 -5.79 21.08 4.66
CA ARG A 98 -6.24 22.48 4.75
C ARG A 98 -6.87 22.86 3.43
N ASP A 99 -8.12 23.29 3.43
CA ASP A 99 -8.82 23.76 2.22
C ASP A 99 -8.74 22.76 1.04
N GLY A 100 -8.74 21.47 1.34
CA GLY A 100 -8.62 20.37 0.36
C GLY A 100 -7.19 20.00 -0.03
N VAL A 101 -6.16 20.75 0.38
CA VAL A 101 -4.75 20.44 0.15
C VAL A 101 -4.23 19.53 1.25
N ASP A 102 -3.70 18.37 0.85
CA ASP A 102 -3.14 17.39 1.78
C ASP A 102 -1.67 17.69 2.08
N THR A 103 -1.28 17.47 3.33
CA THR A 103 0.11 17.61 3.79
C THR A 103 0.41 16.48 4.75
N LEU A 104 1.57 15.84 4.59
CA LEU A 104 2.02 14.77 5.46
C LEU A 104 3.02 15.34 6.46
N VAL A 105 2.62 15.40 7.72
CA VAL A 105 3.40 15.94 8.83
C VAL A 105 4.06 14.79 9.59
N PHE A 106 5.35 14.92 9.87
CA PHE A 106 6.12 13.95 10.65
C PHE A 106 6.28 14.44 12.09
N VAL A 107 6.02 13.56 13.05
CA VAL A 107 6.01 13.87 14.48
C VAL A 107 6.85 12.86 15.23
N ASP A 108 7.74 13.35 16.08
CA ASP A 108 8.44 12.55 17.06
C ASP A 108 7.44 12.01 18.11
N PRO A 109 7.21 10.69 18.19
CA PRO A 109 6.25 10.09 19.11
C PRO A 109 6.63 10.32 20.58
N GLY A 110 7.90 10.53 20.91
CA GLY A 110 8.39 10.67 22.28
C GLY A 110 8.26 12.10 22.81
N SER A 111 8.58 13.09 21.99
CA SER A 111 8.55 14.51 22.39
C SER A 111 7.33 15.27 21.91
N GLY A 112 6.61 14.76 20.90
CA GLY A 112 5.54 15.49 20.21
C GLY A 112 6.07 16.59 19.28
N ARG A 113 7.39 16.67 19.06
CA ARG A 113 8.01 17.65 18.16
C ARG A 113 7.72 17.29 16.70
N VAL A 114 7.28 18.28 15.92
CA VAL A 114 7.20 18.14 14.46
C VAL A 114 8.61 18.15 13.87
N THR A 115 8.97 17.09 13.13
CA THR A 115 10.28 16.95 12.48
C THR A 115 10.30 17.56 11.08
N GLY A 116 9.13 17.69 10.46
CA GLY A 116 8.93 18.39 9.19
C GLY A 116 7.63 17.97 8.54
N ASP A 117 7.41 18.46 7.33
CA ASP A 117 6.29 18.07 6.48
C ASP A 117 6.72 17.85 5.03
N ILE A 118 5.84 17.20 4.28
CA ILE A 118 5.98 17.01 2.84
C ILE A 118 4.60 16.96 2.20
N ASP A 119 4.50 17.46 0.97
CA ASP A 119 3.34 17.18 0.13
C ASP A 119 3.34 15.67 -0.22
N PRO A 120 2.32 14.90 0.20
CA PRO A 120 2.25 13.46 -0.04
C PRO A 120 2.25 13.11 -1.53
N GLU A 121 1.81 14.02 -2.40
CA GLU A 121 1.86 13.83 -3.83
C GLU A 121 3.29 13.89 -4.36
N TRP A 122 4.09 14.85 -3.90
CA TRP A 122 5.46 15.06 -4.40
C TRP A 122 6.51 14.21 -3.70
N ARG A 123 6.12 13.31 -2.80
CA ARG A 123 6.99 12.24 -2.29
C ARG A 123 7.57 11.46 -3.47
N LEU A 124 8.86 11.14 -3.38
CA LEU A 124 9.58 10.45 -4.44
C LEU A 124 8.86 9.19 -4.89
N MET A 125 8.44 8.32 -3.96
CA MET A 125 7.76 7.08 -4.32
C MET A 125 6.31 7.32 -4.75
N ALA A 126 5.67 8.45 -4.38
CA ALA A 126 4.38 8.85 -4.95
C ALA A 126 4.51 9.36 -6.39
N VAL A 127 5.65 9.95 -6.77
CA VAL A 127 5.94 10.28 -8.17
C VAL A 127 6.24 9.01 -8.96
N VAL A 128 7.09 8.11 -8.45
CA VAL A 128 7.35 6.80 -9.08
C VAL A 128 6.02 6.04 -9.25
N ARG A 129 5.19 6.01 -8.18
CA ARG A 129 3.70 5.99 -8.17
C ARG A 129 3.02 6.09 -9.53
N ARG A 130 3.03 7.35 -9.94
CA ARG A 130 2.27 7.89 -11.05
C ARG A 130 2.98 7.65 -12.36
N ILE A 131 4.31 7.56 -12.38
CA ILE A 131 5.03 7.11 -13.58
C ILE A 131 4.63 5.66 -13.91
N HIS A 132 4.65 4.75 -12.93
CA HIS A 132 4.32 3.34 -13.19
C HIS A 132 2.85 3.15 -13.57
N GLY A 133 1.92 3.80 -12.85
CA GLY A 133 0.49 3.59 -13.06
C GLY A 133 -0.09 4.39 -14.23
N THR A 134 0.42 5.59 -14.45
CA THR A 134 -0.21 6.56 -15.36
C THR A 134 0.77 7.33 -16.24
N LEU A 135 2.07 7.02 -16.22
CA LEU A 135 3.11 7.76 -16.96
C LEU A 135 3.10 9.28 -16.70
N LEU A 136 2.59 9.72 -15.53
CA LEU A 136 2.31 11.12 -15.22
C LEU A 136 1.32 11.83 -16.19
N ALA A 137 0.59 11.05 -17.00
CA ALA A 137 -0.37 11.53 -17.99
C ALA A 137 -1.83 11.26 -17.57
N GLY A 138 -2.07 11.06 -16.27
CA GLY A 138 -3.40 10.86 -15.69
C GLY A 138 -4.16 9.70 -16.34
N GLN A 139 -5.42 9.94 -16.69
CA GLN A 139 -6.30 8.90 -17.23
C GLN A 139 -5.81 8.32 -18.56
N VAL A 140 -5.29 9.16 -19.46
CA VAL A 140 -4.79 8.73 -20.77
C VAL A 140 -3.60 7.79 -20.59
N GLY A 141 -2.66 8.17 -19.71
CA GLY A 141 -1.51 7.32 -19.43
C GLY A 141 -1.88 6.01 -18.74
N SER A 142 -2.92 5.99 -17.90
CA SER A 142 -3.45 4.74 -17.32
C SER A 142 -3.88 3.75 -18.40
N TYR A 143 -4.64 4.21 -19.40
CA TYR A 143 -5.04 3.37 -20.54
C TYR A 143 -3.85 2.92 -21.39
N ILE A 144 -2.82 3.76 -21.55
CA ILE A 144 -1.60 3.38 -22.27
C ILE A 144 -0.87 2.27 -21.51
N VAL A 145 -0.67 2.42 -20.20
CA VAL A 145 -0.01 1.41 -19.35
C VAL A 145 -0.77 0.08 -19.41
N GLU A 146 -2.10 0.13 -19.30
CA GLU A 146 -2.97 -1.03 -19.39
C GLU A 146 -2.89 -1.73 -20.74
N LEU A 147 -2.92 -0.96 -21.84
CA LEU A 147 -2.73 -1.50 -23.19
C LEU A 147 -1.37 -2.18 -23.32
N MET A 148 -0.30 -1.54 -22.84
CA MET A 148 1.05 -2.10 -22.87
C MET A 148 1.16 -3.38 -22.01
N ALA A 149 0.49 -3.42 -20.85
CA ALA A 149 0.42 -4.61 -20.00
C ALA A 149 -0.28 -5.77 -20.74
N CYS A 150 -1.43 -5.52 -21.36
CA CYS A 150 -2.16 -6.52 -22.14
C CYS A 150 -1.33 -7.00 -23.36
N TRP A 151 -0.66 -6.09 -24.06
CA TRP A 151 0.22 -6.44 -25.17
C TRP A 151 1.43 -7.26 -24.68
N THR A 152 1.93 -6.99 -23.48
CA THR A 152 2.99 -7.77 -22.84
C THR A 152 2.55 -9.23 -22.60
N LEU A 153 1.29 -9.50 -22.25
CA LEU A 153 0.77 -10.88 -22.15
C LEU A 153 0.84 -11.61 -23.50
N ILE A 154 0.47 -10.93 -24.59
CA ILE A 154 0.57 -11.47 -25.96
C ILE A 154 2.04 -11.68 -26.35
N MET A 155 2.92 -10.76 -25.96
CA MET A 155 4.37 -10.87 -26.17
C MET A 155 4.96 -12.07 -25.40
N LEU A 156 4.53 -12.32 -24.18
CA LEU A 156 4.90 -13.52 -23.42
C LEU A 156 4.41 -14.79 -24.12
N GLY A 157 3.14 -14.85 -24.54
CA GLY A 157 2.60 -16.01 -25.25
C GLY A 157 3.33 -16.31 -26.57
N THR A 158 3.54 -15.30 -27.41
CA THR A 158 4.29 -15.45 -28.67
C THR A 158 5.76 -15.76 -28.42
N GLY A 159 6.38 -15.20 -27.38
CA GLY A 159 7.74 -15.51 -26.97
C GLY A 159 7.91 -16.95 -26.50
N LEU A 160 6.96 -17.47 -25.71
CA LEU A 160 6.91 -18.87 -25.29
C LEU A 160 6.84 -19.80 -26.50
N ILE A 161 5.97 -19.50 -27.47
CA ILE A 161 5.85 -20.27 -28.73
C ILE A 161 7.15 -20.26 -29.53
N LEU A 162 7.79 -19.09 -29.66
CA LEU A 162 9.02 -18.94 -30.44
C LEU A 162 10.23 -19.60 -29.78
N TRP A 163 10.30 -19.61 -28.44
CA TRP A 163 11.41 -20.21 -27.71
C TRP A 163 11.25 -21.72 -27.51
N TRP A 164 10.01 -22.24 -27.51
CA TRP A 164 9.70 -23.62 -27.12
C TRP A 164 10.71 -24.63 -27.71
N PRO A 165 11.46 -25.36 -26.87
CA PRO A 165 12.59 -26.14 -27.33
C PRO A 165 12.11 -27.30 -28.19
N ARG A 166 12.62 -27.38 -29.42
CA ARG A 166 12.41 -28.55 -30.29
C ARG A 166 13.09 -29.81 -29.74
N HIS A 167 14.20 -29.63 -29.02
CA HIS A 167 14.90 -30.68 -28.32
C HIS A 167 15.23 -30.19 -26.91
N TRP A 168 14.71 -30.89 -25.89
CA TRP A 168 14.90 -30.53 -24.50
C TRP A 168 16.32 -30.89 -24.06
N ARG A 169 17.21 -29.89 -23.99
CA ARG A 169 18.57 -30.01 -23.44
C ARG A 169 18.80 -28.92 -22.40
N LEU A 170 19.06 -29.30 -21.15
CA LEU A 170 19.17 -28.38 -20.01
C LEU A 170 20.11 -27.18 -20.29
N ARG A 171 21.30 -27.43 -20.83
CA ARG A 171 22.27 -26.38 -21.19
C ARG A 171 21.78 -25.41 -22.28
N GLY A 172 20.91 -25.86 -23.18
CA GLY A 172 20.36 -25.00 -24.25
C GLY A 172 19.13 -24.20 -23.82
N VAL A 173 18.55 -24.56 -22.68
CA VAL A 173 17.26 -24.07 -22.17
C VAL A 173 17.49 -23.08 -21.02
N PHE A 174 18.40 -23.39 -20.09
CA PHE A 174 18.57 -22.59 -18.87
C PHE A 174 19.91 -21.85 -18.76
N VAL A 175 20.91 -22.18 -19.59
CA VAL A 175 22.26 -21.62 -19.45
C VAL A 175 22.57 -20.66 -20.60
N PRO A 176 22.67 -19.33 -20.33
CA PRO A 176 23.06 -18.38 -21.36
C PRO A 176 24.51 -18.60 -21.77
N ARG A 177 24.77 -18.59 -23.08
CA ARG A 177 26.13 -18.70 -23.62
C ARG A 177 26.83 -17.35 -23.55
N LEU A 178 27.39 -17.03 -22.38
CA LEU A 178 28.04 -15.73 -22.11
C LEU A 178 29.28 -15.47 -23.00
N ALA A 179 29.95 -16.51 -23.48
CA ALA A 179 31.07 -16.38 -24.41
C ALA A 179 30.66 -16.11 -25.88
N ALA A 180 29.37 -16.21 -26.21
CA ALA A 180 28.88 -15.90 -27.55
C ALA A 180 28.95 -14.39 -27.83
N ARG A 181 29.05 -14.01 -29.12
CA ARG A 181 29.01 -12.61 -29.55
C ARG A 181 27.86 -12.35 -30.53
N GLY A 182 27.44 -11.09 -30.63
CA GLY A 182 26.43 -10.62 -31.58
C GLY A 182 25.04 -11.19 -31.32
N ARG A 183 24.32 -11.56 -32.40
CA ARG A 183 22.91 -11.98 -32.35
C ARG A 183 22.64 -13.14 -31.37
N ARG A 184 23.57 -14.09 -31.25
CA ARG A 184 23.37 -15.26 -30.36
C ARG A 184 23.40 -14.88 -28.89
N PHE A 185 24.27 -13.94 -28.51
CA PHE A 185 24.37 -13.43 -27.15
C PHE A 185 23.09 -12.69 -26.74
N TRP A 186 22.68 -11.70 -27.53
CA TRP A 186 21.47 -10.91 -27.27
C TRP A 186 20.20 -11.77 -27.24
N ARG A 187 20.12 -12.77 -28.12
CA ARG A 187 19.01 -13.74 -28.09
C ARG A 187 19.00 -14.52 -26.78
N ASP A 188 20.13 -15.07 -26.35
CA ASP A 188 20.18 -15.88 -25.13
C ASP A 188 19.90 -15.02 -23.87
N LEU A 189 20.36 -13.76 -23.83
CA LEU A 189 20.09 -12.81 -22.75
C LEU A 189 18.63 -12.37 -22.66
N HIS A 190 17.92 -12.29 -23.79
CA HIS A 190 16.49 -12.00 -23.80
C HIS A 190 15.66 -13.25 -23.51
N ALA A 191 15.89 -14.32 -24.27
CA ALA A 191 14.96 -15.44 -24.34
C ALA A 191 15.02 -16.36 -23.11
N ILE A 192 16.20 -16.56 -22.50
CA ILE A 192 16.32 -17.42 -21.32
C ILE A 192 15.67 -16.78 -20.09
N PRO A 193 16.01 -15.53 -19.69
CA PRO A 193 15.34 -14.88 -18.56
C PRO A 193 13.84 -14.67 -18.81
N ALA A 194 13.44 -14.29 -20.03
CA ALA A 194 12.03 -14.11 -20.37
C ALA A 194 11.25 -15.41 -20.19
N MET A 195 11.82 -16.54 -20.60
CA MET A 195 11.18 -17.84 -20.43
C MET A 195 11.09 -18.28 -18.98
N VAL A 196 12.21 -18.23 -18.24
CA VAL A 196 12.26 -18.66 -16.83
C VAL A 196 11.27 -17.85 -15.98
N ASN A 197 11.12 -16.56 -16.30
CA ASN A 197 10.22 -15.66 -15.58
C ASN A 197 8.86 -15.49 -16.25
N ALA A 198 8.55 -16.19 -17.35
CA ALA A 198 7.33 -15.92 -18.13
C ALA A 198 6.06 -16.05 -17.28
N LEU A 199 5.96 -17.13 -16.49
CA LEU A 199 4.82 -17.38 -15.61
C LEU A 199 4.76 -16.37 -14.46
N LEU A 200 5.91 -15.99 -13.89
CA LEU A 200 5.99 -14.98 -12.84
C LEU A 200 5.50 -13.62 -13.36
N VAL A 201 6.02 -13.16 -14.49
CA VAL A 201 5.64 -11.87 -15.09
C VAL A 201 4.18 -11.88 -15.53
N MET A 202 3.71 -12.99 -16.13
CA MET A 202 2.29 -13.19 -16.45
C MET A 202 1.42 -13.06 -15.20
N GLY A 203 1.81 -13.72 -14.10
CA GLY A 203 1.12 -13.62 -12.81
C GLY A 203 1.09 -12.18 -12.29
N LEU A 204 2.23 -11.49 -12.27
CA LEU A 204 2.32 -10.09 -11.82
C LEU A 204 1.39 -9.17 -12.62
N ILE A 205 1.38 -9.28 -13.95
CA ILE A 205 0.50 -8.48 -14.81
C ILE A 205 -0.96 -8.82 -14.52
N LEU A 206 -1.32 -10.10 -14.48
CA LEU A 206 -2.70 -10.52 -14.21
C LEU A 206 -3.20 -10.04 -12.84
N THR A 207 -2.35 -10.04 -11.82
CA THR A 207 -2.68 -9.48 -10.50
C THR A 207 -2.70 -7.95 -10.48
N GLY A 208 -2.05 -7.30 -11.46
CA GLY A 208 -2.04 -5.85 -11.66
C GLY A 208 -3.27 -5.31 -12.40
N LEU A 209 -3.86 -6.09 -13.31
CA LEU A 209 -5.03 -5.66 -14.11
C LEU A 209 -6.26 -5.24 -13.27
N PRO A 210 -6.57 -5.81 -12.10
CA PRO A 210 -7.62 -5.28 -11.22
C PRO A 210 -7.41 -3.83 -10.77
N TRP A 211 -6.21 -3.28 -10.91
CA TRP A 211 -5.88 -1.91 -10.54
C TRP A 211 -5.81 -0.95 -11.74
N SER A 212 -6.06 -1.42 -12.96
CA SER A 212 -6.03 -0.58 -14.16
C SER A 212 -7.38 0.07 -14.45
N ALA A 213 -7.37 1.11 -15.29
CA ALA A 213 -8.54 1.93 -15.56
C ALA A 213 -9.74 1.16 -16.13
N PHE A 214 -9.53 0.27 -17.11
CA PHE A 214 -10.61 -0.47 -17.73
C PHE A 214 -10.92 -1.77 -16.99
N TRP A 215 -9.91 -2.63 -16.80
CA TRP A 215 -10.09 -3.94 -16.15
C TRP A 215 -10.49 -3.81 -14.68
N GLY A 216 -9.99 -2.80 -13.94
CA GLY A 216 -10.41 -2.59 -12.56
C GLY A 216 -11.91 -2.39 -12.41
N VAL A 217 -12.54 -1.65 -13.32
CA VAL A 217 -14.02 -1.49 -13.36
C VAL A 217 -14.71 -2.83 -13.68
N GLN A 218 -14.15 -3.64 -14.58
CA GLN A 218 -14.73 -4.95 -14.90
C GLN A 218 -14.62 -5.92 -13.73
N PHE A 219 -13.49 -5.91 -13.01
CA PHE A 219 -13.29 -6.73 -11.81
C PHE A 219 -14.20 -6.28 -10.67
N ALA A 220 -14.40 -4.99 -10.46
CA ALA A 220 -15.38 -4.45 -9.51
C ALA A 220 -16.80 -4.99 -9.77
N ARG A 221 -17.24 -5.00 -11.04
CA ARG A 221 -18.53 -5.58 -11.45
C ARG A 221 -18.63 -7.08 -11.21
N ILE A 222 -17.53 -7.83 -11.31
CA ILE A 222 -17.54 -9.27 -11.00
C ILE A 222 -17.76 -9.49 -9.49
N GLY A 223 -17.22 -8.60 -8.64
CA GLY A 223 -17.39 -8.70 -7.21
C GLY A 223 -18.82 -8.46 -6.72
N THR A 224 -19.64 -7.70 -7.45
CA THR A 224 -21.06 -7.49 -7.11
C THR A 224 -21.93 -8.71 -7.38
N VAL A 225 -21.48 -9.66 -8.21
CA VAL A 225 -22.21 -10.88 -8.57
C VAL A 225 -21.65 -12.15 -7.91
N SER A 226 -20.45 -12.08 -7.31
CA SER A 226 -19.78 -13.23 -6.70
C SER A 226 -19.35 -12.95 -5.25
N PRO A 227 -20.00 -13.60 -4.26
CA PRO A 227 -19.67 -13.44 -2.83
C PRO A 227 -18.24 -13.86 -2.46
N LEU A 228 -17.59 -14.67 -3.29
CA LEU A 228 -16.21 -15.13 -3.08
C LEU A 228 -15.18 -14.01 -3.34
N THR A 229 -15.55 -12.96 -4.06
CA THR A 229 -14.66 -11.85 -4.47
C THR A 229 -15.03 -10.50 -3.83
N GLU A 230 -16.27 -10.35 -3.37
CA GLU A 230 -16.83 -9.15 -2.70
C GLU A 230 -16.01 -8.57 -1.52
N PRO A 231 -15.30 -9.36 -0.68
CA PRO A 231 -14.56 -8.81 0.47
C PRO A 231 -13.32 -7.98 0.09
N SER A 232 -12.83 -8.10 -1.15
CA SER A 232 -11.62 -7.41 -1.59
C SER A 232 -11.93 -5.97 -1.99
N PRO A 233 -11.17 -4.95 -1.50
CA PRO A 233 -11.30 -3.57 -1.95
C PRO A 233 -11.21 -3.40 -3.48
N ASN A 234 -10.60 -4.36 -4.18
CA ASN A 234 -10.34 -4.33 -5.62
C ASN A 234 -11.52 -4.84 -6.46
N PHE A 235 -12.51 -5.44 -5.81
CA PHE A 235 -13.70 -6.04 -6.43
C PHE A 235 -14.98 -5.39 -5.87
N ARG A 236 -14.85 -4.17 -5.37
CA ARG A 236 -15.96 -3.42 -4.78
C ARG A 236 -16.11 -2.12 -5.55
N ASP A 237 -17.30 -1.86 -6.08
CA ASP A 237 -17.60 -0.55 -6.64
C ASP A 237 -17.39 0.50 -5.53
N PRO A 238 -16.68 1.62 -5.81
CA PRO A 238 -16.56 2.69 -4.83
C PRO A 238 -17.99 3.14 -4.47
N PRO A 239 -18.33 3.21 -3.16
CA PRO A 239 -19.68 3.60 -2.78
C PRO A 239 -20.00 4.98 -3.35
N GLU A 240 -21.13 5.07 -4.06
CA GLU A 240 -21.68 6.32 -4.54
C GLU A 240 -21.93 7.23 -3.33
N HIS A 241 -21.14 8.31 -3.21
CA HIS A 241 -21.32 9.39 -2.23
C HIS A 241 -21.68 8.99 -0.79
N ALA A 242 -21.03 7.96 -0.24
CA ALA A 242 -20.91 7.90 1.21
C ALA A 242 -19.85 8.93 1.59
N GLU A 243 -20.25 10.04 2.22
CA GLU A 243 -19.31 10.88 2.96
C GLU A 243 -18.51 9.95 3.87
N HIS A 244 -17.27 9.62 3.47
CA HIS A 244 -16.34 8.95 4.35
C HIS A 244 -16.07 9.94 5.46
N LYS A 245 -16.82 9.84 6.55
CA LYS A 245 -16.51 10.56 7.79
C LYS A 245 -15.14 10.05 8.23
N LEU A 246 -14.10 10.77 7.80
CA LEU A 246 -12.71 10.51 8.14
C LEU A 246 -12.51 10.62 9.65
N THR A 247 -13.45 11.28 10.33
CA THR A 247 -13.53 11.47 11.78
C THR A 247 -14.80 10.84 12.36
N THR A 248 -14.72 10.29 13.57
CA THR A 248 -15.90 9.92 14.36
C THR A 248 -16.75 11.14 14.71
N ALA A 249 -17.93 10.94 15.30
CA ALA A 249 -18.79 12.03 15.77
C ALA A 249 -18.07 13.02 16.70
N ASP A 250 -17.04 12.56 17.41
CA ASP A 250 -16.20 13.36 18.31
C ASP A 250 -15.01 14.06 17.60
N GLY A 251 -14.98 14.08 16.26
CA GLY A 251 -13.92 14.74 15.48
C GLY A 251 -12.59 13.97 15.44
N VAL A 252 -12.57 12.71 15.87
CA VAL A 252 -11.34 11.90 15.94
C VAL A 252 -11.15 11.07 14.68
N PRO A 253 -9.99 11.12 14.00
CA PRO A 253 -9.70 10.29 12.84
C PRO A 253 -10.03 8.80 13.06
N TRP A 254 -10.64 8.15 12.08
CA TRP A 254 -11.06 6.74 12.19
C TRP A 254 -9.89 5.79 12.53
N THR A 255 -8.68 6.11 12.05
CA THR A 255 -7.45 5.37 12.35
C THR A 255 -7.04 5.46 13.82
N ILE A 256 -7.29 6.60 14.46
CA ILE A 256 -7.09 6.78 15.91
C ILE A 256 -8.20 6.07 16.67
N ALA A 257 -9.44 6.20 16.20
CA ALA A 257 -10.61 5.56 16.81
C ALA A 257 -10.46 4.03 16.92
N ASN A 258 -9.90 3.40 15.89
CA ASN A 258 -9.70 1.95 15.82
C ASN A 258 -8.28 1.51 16.22
N SER A 259 -7.44 2.41 16.74
CA SER A 259 -6.08 2.06 17.14
C SER A 259 -6.09 1.16 18.40
N PRO A 260 -5.25 0.10 18.46
CA PRO A 260 -5.13 -0.75 19.65
C PRO A 260 -4.81 0.05 20.92
N ALA A 261 -4.07 1.15 20.76
CA ALA A 261 -3.72 2.07 21.85
C ALA A 261 -4.95 2.74 22.48
N ARG A 262 -5.92 3.19 21.67
CA ARG A 262 -7.18 3.74 22.19
C ARG A 262 -8.02 2.67 22.86
N THR A 263 -8.13 1.48 22.26
CA THR A 263 -8.90 0.38 22.84
C THR A 263 -8.33 -0.02 24.20
N ALA A 264 -7.01 -0.08 24.34
CA ALA A 264 -6.31 -0.32 25.60
C ALA A 264 -6.58 0.78 26.62
N ALA A 265 -6.49 2.07 26.22
CA ALA A 265 -6.74 3.21 27.09
C ALA A 265 -8.21 3.30 27.57
N MET A 266 -9.19 3.01 26.70
CA MET A 266 -10.61 2.94 27.07
C MET A 266 -10.88 1.76 28.01
N ALA A 267 -10.21 0.62 27.83
CA ALA A 267 -10.32 -0.51 28.75
C ALA A 267 -9.76 -0.17 30.15
N THR A 268 -8.61 0.51 30.22
CA THR A 268 -8.04 0.95 31.51
C THR A 268 -8.87 2.05 32.16
N ALA A 269 -9.41 3.00 31.39
CA ALA A 269 -10.30 4.05 31.89
C ALA A 269 -11.62 3.46 32.43
N GLY A 270 -12.22 2.50 31.73
CA GLY A 270 -13.41 1.77 32.17
C GLY A 270 -13.17 0.99 33.47
N GLN A 271 -12.01 0.33 33.61
CA GLN A 271 -11.62 -0.33 34.86
C GLN A 271 -11.41 0.67 36.01
N ARG A 272 -10.78 1.82 35.74
CA ARG A 272 -10.54 2.87 36.74
C ARG A 272 -11.85 3.52 37.22
N TRP A 273 -12.82 3.71 36.33
CA TRP A 273 -14.16 4.20 36.67
C TRP A 273 -14.97 3.17 37.48
N ARG A 274 -14.86 1.88 37.15
CA ARG A 274 -15.49 0.79 37.94
C ARG A 274 -14.92 0.69 39.35
N MET A 275 -13.62 0.93 39.52
CA MET A 275 -12.97 0.92 40.83
C MET A 275 -13.34 2.15 41.68
N SER A 276 -13.44 3.36 41.09
CA SER A 276 -13.79 4.58 41.85
C SER A 276 -15.27 4.64 42.25
N SER A 277 -16.17 4.13 41.40
CA SER A 277 -17.59 3.95 41.72
C SER A 277 -17.81 2.85 42.77
N GLY A 278 -17.03 1.76 42.73
CA GLY A 278 -17.03 0.72 43.75
C GLY A 278 -16.56 1.21 45.13
N HIS A 279 -15.49 2.01 45.18
CA HIS A 279 -15.01 2.61 46.45
C HIS A 279 -16.02 3.62 47.01
N SER A 280 -16.66 4.43 46.18
CA SER A 280 -17.69 5.38 46.63
C SER A 280 -18.95 4.68 47.16
N ALA A 281 -19.30 3.51 46.63
CA ALA A 281 -20.42 2.70 47.12
C ALA A 281 -20.08 2.02 48.46
N ILE A 282 -18.87 1.49 48.63
CA ILE A 282 -18.42 0.83 49.87
C ILE A 282 -18.28 1.83 51.03
N THR A 283 -17.76 3.04 50.76
CA THR A 283 -17.63 4.08 51.80
C THR A 283 -19.00 4.61 52.25
N ARG A 284 -19.98 4.74 51.32
CA ARG A 284 -21.37 5.09 51.66
C ARG A 284 -22.06 4.00 52.49
N TRP A 285 -21.81 2.73 52.20
CA TRP A 285 -22.34 1.60 52.96
C TRP A 285 -21.76 1.51 54.39
N ARG A 286 -20.46 1.80 54.56
CA ARG A 286 -19.81 1.81 55.88
C ARG A 286 -20.27 2.98 56.75
N LEU A 287 -20.50 4.16 56.18
CA LEU A 287 -21.02 5.32 56.92
C LEU A 287 -22.49 5.14 57.33
N ALA A 288 -23.31 4.46 56.52
CA ALA A 288 -24.71 4.17 56.85
C ALA A 288 -24.88 3.10 57.96
N ARG A 289 -23.90 2.20 58.16
CA ARG A 289 -23.90 1.23 59.27
C ARG A 289 -23.39 1.79 60.60
N ALA A 290 -22.56 2.84 60.57
CA ALA A 290 -22.03 3.45 61.78
C ALA A 290 -23.06 4.35 62.50
N SER A 291 -24.07 4.85 61.78
CA SER A 291 -25.13 5.70 62.35
C SER A 291 -26.33 4.93 62.93
N SER A 292 -26.46 3.62 62.70
CA SER A 292 -27.60 2.81 63.17
C SER A 292 -27.38 2.05 64.49
N CYS A 293 -26.20 2.16 65.12
CA CYS A 293 -25.92 1.60 66.44
C CYS A 293 -25.95 2.68 67.55
N ARG A 294 -27.11 3.29 67.76
CA ARG A 294 -27.48 3.84 69.07
C ARG A 294 -28.93 3.47 69.34
N SER A 295 -29.13 2.45 70.18
CA SER A 295 -30.43 2.09 70.72
C SER A 295 -30.55 2.68 72.14
N PRO A 296 -31.69 3.28 72.52
CA PRO A 296 -31.96 3.69 73.89
C PRO A 296 -32.56 2.54 74.73
N ALA A 297 -32.39 2.66 76.04
CA ALA A 297 -32.65 1.66 77.08
C ALA A 297 -34.13 1.45 77.46
N ALA A 298 -34.34 0.35 78.21
CA ALA A 298 -35.47 -0.03 79.09
C ALA A 298 -36.81 -0.33 78.38
N VAL A 299 -37.60 -1.35 78.75
CA VAL A 299 -37.92 -2.02 80.03
C VAL A 299 -38.08 -3.52 79.81
#